data_AF-A0A497JAF7-F1
#
_entry.id   AF-A0A497JAF7-F1
#
_cell.length_a   1.000
_cell.length_b   1.000
_cell.length_c   1.000
_cell.angle_alpha   90.00
_cell.angle_beta   90.00
_cell.angle_gamma   90.00
#
_symmetry.space_group_name_H-M   'P 1'
#
loop_
_entity.id
_entity.type
_entity.pdbx_description
1 polymer ?
#
loop_
_entity_poly.entity_id
_entity_poly.type
_entity_poly.pdbx_seq_one_letter_code
_entity_poly.pdbx_strand_id
1 'polypeptide(L)'
;KSKDVGEIEVFKEYEEGLKDIEGFSHLIILYVFHRSIERSVKKKHYLESMGLLVKPYLDGVPRGLFATRSPNRPNPIGLTIVRLLKREWNILRVKGVDMLDGTPLLDIKPYVPKFDWKDNVKIGWLEGKV
;
A
#
# COMPACT_ATOMS: atom_id res chain seq x y z
N LYS A 1 -6.92 -11.14 1.13
CA LYS A 1 -7.13 -9.69 0.90
C LYS A 1 -8.52 -9.31 1.38
N SER A 2 -8.71 -8.08 1.88
CA SER A 2 -10.03 -7.63 2.32
C SER A 2 -11.05 -7.77 1.17
N LYS A 3 -12.30 -8.12 1.52
CA LYS A 3 -13.42 -8.11 0.58
C LYS A 3 -14.11 -6.75 0.52
N ASP A 4 -13.63 -5.81 1.33
CA ASP A 4 -14.25 -4.51 1.52
C ASP A 4 -14.07 -3.62 0.29
N VAL A 5 -15.02 -2.72 0.15
CA VAL A 5 -15.06 -1.68 -0.86
C VAL A 5 -14.58 -0.40 -0.21
N GLY A 6 -13.71 0.33 -0.90
CA GLY A 6 -13.26 1.65 -0.50
C GLY A 6 -13.38 2.64 -1.64
N GLU A 7 -13.13 3.90 -1.33
CA GLU A 7 -13.10 5.01 -2.26
C GLU A 7 -11.72 5.63 -2.26
N ILE A 8 -11.23 5.95 -3.45
CA ILE A 8 -10.02 6.75 -3.64
C ILE A 8 -10.49 8.06 -4.24
N GLU A 9 -10.47 9.10 -3.42
CA GLU A 9 -10.72 10.46 -3.85
C GLU A 9 -9.41 11.10 -4.29
N VAL A 10 -9.34 11.50 -5.55
CA VAL A 10 -8.23 12.27 -6.11
C VAL A 10 -8.59 13.74 -5.97
N PHE A 11 -7.66 14.59 -5.50
CA PHE A 11 -7.95 16.02 -5.44
C PHE A 11 -8.25 16.59 -6.84
N LYS A 12 -9.16 17.57 -6.90
CA LYS A 12 -9.74 18.05 -8.16
C LYS A 12 -8.69 18.54 -9.15
N GLU A 13 -7.61 19.15 -8.68
CA GLU A 13 -6.49 19.61 -9.51
C GLU A 13 -5.75 18.48 -10.24
N TYR A 14 -5.92 17.22 -9.82
CA TYR A 14 -5.33 16.04 -10.45
C TYR A 14 -6.36 15.19 -11.21
N GLU A 15 -7.63 15.59 -11.26
CA GLU A 15 -8.71 14.80 -11.88
C GLU A 15 -8.43 14.46 -13.36
N GLU A 16 -7.83 15.39 -14.11
CA GLU A 16 -7.46 15.16 -15.51
C GLU A 16 -6.52 13.94 -15.68
N GLY A 17 -5.69 13.67 -14.67
CA GLY A 17 -4.79 12.51 -14.64
C GLY A 17 -5.50 11.16 -14.60
N LEU A 18 -6.81 11.12 -14.31
CA LEU A 18 -7.63 9.90 -14.35
C LEU A 18 -8.16 9.57 -15.74
N LYS A 19 -7.89 10.36 -16.77
CA LYS A 19 -8.31 10.04 -18.14
C LYS A 19 -7.90 8.60 -18.52
N ASP A 20 -8.84 7.85 -19.10
CA ASP A 20 -8.71 6.47 -19.55
C ASP A 20 -8.48 5.40 -18.45
N ILE A 21 -8.59 5.76 -17.16
CA ILE A 21 -8.35 4.82 -16.04
C ILE A 21 -9.30 3.62 -16.05
N GLU A 22 -10.53 3.79 -16.58
CA GLU A 22 -11.53 2.73 -16.71
C GLU A 22 -11.13 1.62 -17.69
N GLY A 23 -10.12 1.86 -18.54
CA GLY A 23 -9.52 0.83 -19.39
C GLY A 23 -8.77 -0.25 -18.60
N PHE A 24 -8.50 -0.04 -17.31
CA PHE A 24 -7.78 -0.97 -16.45
C PHE A 24 -8.69 -1.58 -15.38
N SER A 25 -8.57 -2.90 -15.18
CA SER A 25 -9.31 -3.60 -14.13
C SER A 25 -8.67 -3.50 -12.75
N HIS A 26 -7.34 -3.30 -12.70
CA HIS A 26 -6.57 -3.27 -11.45
C HIS A 26 -5.59 -2.12 -11.45
N LEU A 27 -5.44 -1.51 -10.28
CA LEU A 27 -4.58 -0.36 -10.05
C LEU A 27 -3.60 -0.65 -8.91
N ILE A 28 -2.37 -0.20 -9.07
CA ILE A 28 -1.37 -0.09 -8.01
C ILE A 28 -1.58 1.27 -7.35
N ILE A 29 -1.76 1.25 -6.04
CA ILE A 29 -1.99 2.43 -5.22
C ILE A 29 -0.80 2.60 -4.28
N LEU A 30 -0.16 3.77 -4.32
CA LEU A 30 0.84 4.17 -3.33
C LEU A 30 0.22 5.17 -2.37
N TYR A 31 0.45 4.96 -1.07
CA TYR A 31 -0.17 5.76 -0.03
C TYR A 31 0.75 5.91 1.19
N VAL A 32 0.43 6.83 2.09
CA VAL A 32 1.23 7.09 3.29
C VAL A 32 0.65 6.37 4.51
N PHE A 33 1.45 5.60 5.24
CA PHE A 33 1.10 5.16 6.60
C PHE A 33 1.17 6.34 7.58
N HIS A 34 0.24 7.29 7.46
CA HIS A 34 0.21 8.55 8.23
C HIS A 34 0.26 8.33 9.74
N ARG A 35 -0.42 7.30 10.27
CA ARG A 35 -0.33 6.92 11.69
C ARG A 35 1.06 6.45 12.13
N SER A 36 1.84 5.85 11.22
CA SER A 36 3.25 5.54 11.51
C SER A 36 4.08 6.80 11.62
N ILE A 37 3.81 7.84 10.81
CA ILE A 37 4.46 9.16 10.93
C ILE A 37 4.08 9.84 12.25
N GLU A 38 2.80 9.91 12.60
CA GLU A 38 2.34 10.56 13.84
C GLU A 38 2.99 9.99 15.09
N ARG A 39 3.10 8.66 15.17
CA ARG A 39 3.80 7.96 16.27
C ARG A 39 5.29 8.32 16.35
N SER A 40 5.85 8.69 15.23
CA SER A 40 7.27 8.93 15.05
C SER A 40 7.66 10.35 15.35
N VAL A 41 6.84 11.32 14.96
CA VAL A 41 6.98 12.72 15.40
C VAL A 41 6.89 12.83 16.92
N LYS A 42 6.07 11.99 17.58
CA LYS A 42 5.99 11.93 19.04
C LYS A 42 7.25 11.36 19.71
N LYS A 43 8.12 10.68 18.96
CA LYS A 43 9.38 10.13 19.48
C LYS A 43 10.54 10.94 18.91
N LYS A 44 11.28 11.60 19.80
CA LYS A 44 12.34 12.57 19.48
C LYS A 44 13.37 12.07 18.45
N HIS A 45 13.51 10.75 18.28
CA HIS A 45 14.36 10.10 17.28
C HIS A 45 13.60 8.97 16.57
N TYR A 46 12.98 9.26 15.41
CA TYR A 46 12.18 8.28 14.64
C TYR A 46 12.98 7.01 14.32
N LEU A 47 14.21 7.18 13.81
CA LEU A 47 15.06 6.08 13.37
C LEU A 47 15.60 5.22 14.52
N GLU A 48 15.90 5.83 15.68
CA GLU A 48 16.34 5.07 16.86
C GLU A 48 15.20 4.26 17.48
N SER A 49 13.96 4.73 17.35
CA SER A 49 12.81 4.15 18.05
C SER A 49 12.07 3.02 17.31
N MET A 50 12.29 2.86 16.01
CA MET A 50 11.61 1.81 15.22
C MET A 50 12.30 0.45 15.31
N GLY A 51 13.62 0.43 15.46
CA GLY A 51 14.44 -0.76 15.28
C GLY A 51 14.44 -1.25 13.81
N LEU A 52 15.55 -1.88 13.40
CA LEU A 52 15.64 -2.51 12.06
C LEU A 52 15.17 -3.96 12.06
N LEU A 53 14.71 -4.46 13.20
CA LEU A 53 14.13 -5.78 13.38
C LEU A 53 12.68 -5.62 13.85
N VAL A 54 11.74 -6.26 13.16
CA VAL A 54 10.32 -6.24 13.49
C VAL A 54 9.82 -7.65 13.69
N LYS A 55 8.80 -7.85 14.52
CA LYS A 55 8.12 -9.13 14.68
C LYS A 55 6.87 -9.14 13.77
N PRO A 56 6.89 -9.81 12.60
CA PRO A 56 5.75 -9.82 11.69
C PRO A 56 4.57 -10.59 12.28
N TYR A 57 3.34 -10.27 11.84
CA TYR A 57 2.15 -11.01 12.29
C TYR A 57 2.20 -12.52 11.98
N LEU A 58 2.79 -12.88 10.83
CA LEU A 58 2.90 -14.28 10.37
C LEU A 58 4.11 -15.02 10.98
N ASP A 59 4.86 -14.43 11.91
CA ASP A 59 6.05 -15.07 12.46
C ASP A 59 6.32 -14.73 13.93
N GLY A 60 6.79 -15.73 14.69
CA GLY A 60 7.25 -15.53 16.06
C GLY A 60 8.65 -14.90 16.14
N VAL A 61 9.44 -15.01 15.07
CA VAL A 61 10.85 -14.62 15.02
C VAL A 61 11.00 -13.18 14.49
N PRO A 62 11.83 -12.32 15.12
CA PRO A 62 12.18 -11.02 14.55
C PRO A 62 12.80 -11.14 13.16
N ARG A 63 12.33 -10.33 12.21
CA ARG A 63 12.80 -10.25 10.82
C ARG A 63 13.35 -8.86 10.54
N GLY A 64 14.35 -8.78 9.66
CA GLY A 64 14.83 -7.50 9.16
C GLY A 64 13.70 -6.70 8.51
N LEU A 65 13.58 -5.43 8.85
CA LEU A 65 12.46 -4.56 8.44
C LEU A 65 12.19 -4.62 6.93
N PHE A 66 13.23 -4.52 6.11
CA PHE A 66 13.12 -4.54 4.65
C PHE A 66 12.78 -5.92 4.06
N ALA A 67 12.93 -6.99 4.83
CA ALA A 67 12.44 -8.32 4.48
C ALA A 67 10.96 -8.53 4.89
N THR A 68 10.24 -7.45 5.23
CA THR A 68 8.83 -7.46 5.62
C THR A 68 8.04 -6.36 4.91
N ARG A 69 6.71 -6.39 5.08
CA ARG A 69 5.78 -5.33 4.66
C ARG A 69 5.29 -4.48 5.84
N SER A 70 6.09 -4.35 6.90
CA SER A 70 5.74 -3.50 8.06
C SER A 70 5.47 -2.05 7.63
N PRO A 71 4.44 -1.39 8.19
CA PRO A 71 4.15 0.03 7.93
C PRO A 71 5.14 0.98 8.62
N ASN A 72 5.80 0.54 9.70
CA ASN A 72 6.81 1.32 10.41
C ASN A 72 8.15 1.18 9.68
N ARG A 73 8.43 2.09 8.75
CA ARG A 73 9.64 2.08 7.91
C ARG A 73 10.12 3.49 7.59
N PRO A 74 11.42 3.70 7.28
CA PRO A 74 11.99 5.04 7.08
C PRO A 74 11.17 5.93 6.15
N ASN A 75 10.74 5.37 5.02
CA ASN A 75 9.74 5.97 4.13
C ASN A 75 8.43 5.18 4.28
N PRO A 76 7.43 5.67 5.04
CA PRO A 76 6.20 4.97 5.39
C PRO A 76 5.22 4.92 4.20
N ILE A 77 5.68 4.38 3.08
CA ILE A 77 4.93 4.21 1.85
C ILE A 77 4.35 2.81 1.82
N GLY A 78 3.03 2.73 1.71
CA GLY A 78 2.27 1.53 1.43
C GLY A 78 2.10 1.32 -0.07
N LEU A 79 1.96 0.06 -0.46
CA LEU A 79 1.62 -0.35 -1.81
C LEU A 79 0.53 -1.40 -1.72
N THR A 80 -0.57 -1.17 -2.44
CA THR A 80 -1.62 -2.17 -2.59
C THR A 80 -2.06 -2.28 -4.04
N ILE A 81 -2.59 -3.44 -4.40
CA ILE A 81 -3.22 -3.67 -5.72
C ILE A 81 -4.70 -3.86 -5.47
N VAL A 82 -5.48 -2.93 -6.01
CA VAL A 82 -6.95 -2.91 -5.90
C VAL A 82 -7.59 -3.21 -7.23
N ARG A 83 -8.82 -3.71 -7.20
CA ARG A 83 -9.67 -3.81 -8.39
C ARG A 83 -10.49 -2.54 -8.53
N LEU A 84 -10.45 -1.90 -9.70
CA LEU A 84 -11.33 -0.80 -10.04
C LEU A 84 -12.75 -1.36 -10.29
N LEU A 85 -13.74 -0.80 -9.60
CA LEU A 85 -15.15 -1.17 -9.77
C LEU A 85 -15.88 -0.13 -10.63
N LYS A 86 -15.65 1.15 -10.35
CA LYS A 86 -16.28 2.28 -11.04
C LYS A 86 -15.46 3.55 -10.82
N ARG A 87 -15.52 4.48 -11.78
CA ARG A 87 -15.12 5.88 -11.61
C ARG A 87 -16.35 6.78 -11.63
N GLU A 88 -16.36 7.77 -10.75
CA GLU A 88 -17.33 8.87 -10.70
C GLU A 88 -16.53 10.16 -10.51
N TRP A 89 -16.32 10.94 -11.58
CA TRP A 89 -15.49 12.16 -11.56
C TRP A 89 -14.07 11.88 -11.06
N ASN A 90 -13.69 12.50 -9.93
CA ASN A 90 -12.42 12.36 -9.23
C ASN A 90 -12.41 11.23 -8.19
N ILE A 91 -13.49 10.42 -8.09
CA ILE A 91 -13.63 9.33 -7.13
C ILE A 91 -13.56 7.97 -7.84
N LEU A 92 -12.68 7.09 -7.35
CA LEU A 92 -12.57 5.71 -7.80
C LEU A 92 -13.12 4.77 -6.73
N ARG A 93 -14.18 4.03 -7.06
CA ARG A 93 -14.68 2.96 -6.20
C ARG A 93 -13.88 1.70 -6.47
N VAL A 94 -13.27 1.14 -5.42
CA VAL A 94 -12.30 0.05 -5.54
C VAL A 94 -12.56 -1.07 -4.56
N LYS A 95 -12.04 -2.26 -4.84
CA LYS A 95 -12.10 -3.45 -3.96
C LYS A 95 -10.72 -3.95 -3.61
N GLY A 96 -10.58 -4.47 -2.39
CA GLY A 96 -9.32 -5.05 -1.90
C GLY A 96 -8.42 -4.05 -1.19
N VAL A 97 -9.02 -3.00 -0.63
CA VAL A 97 -8.34 -1.99 0.19
C VAL A 97 -7.88 -2.58 1.52
N ASP A 98 -6.71 -2.16 1.98
CA ASP A 98 -6.07 -2.56 3.24
C ASP A 98 -5.46 -1.35 3.97
N MET A 99 -6.04 -0.17 3.73
CA MET A 99 -5.65 1.11 4.29
C MET A 99 -6.74 1.69 5.17
N LEU A 100 -6.35 2.54 6.12
CA LEU A 100 -7.28 3.19 7.04
C LEU A 100 -8.00 4.32 6.31
N ASP A 101 -9.21 4.65 6.75
CA ASP A 101 -9.90 5.84 6.29
C ASP A 101 -9.07 7.11 6.53
N GLY A 102 -9.18 8.09 5.61
CA GLY A 102 -8.37 9.31 5.60
C GLY A 102 -6.88 9.12 5.28
N THR A 103 -6.47 7.93 4.83
CA THR A 103 -5.07 7.67 4.44
C THR A 103 -4.68 8.49 3.21
N PRO A 104 -3.61 9.32 3.27
CA PRO A 104 -3.18 10.12 2.13
C PRO A 104 -2.69 9.28 0.96
N LEU A 105 -3.19 9.58 -0.23
CA LEU A 105 -2.76 9.01 -1.50
C LEU A 105 -1.49 9.70 -2.01
N LEU A 106 -0.56 8.92 -2.57
CA LEU A 106 0.64 9.44 -3.23
C LEU A 106 0.62 9.25 -4.75
N ASP A 107 0.10 8.13 -5.24
CA ASP A 107 0.22 7.75 -6.65
C ASP A 107 -0.81 6.68 -7.04
N ILE A 108 -1.17 6.65 -8.32
CA ILE A 108 -2.04 5.66 -8.96
C ILE A 108 -1.36 5.20 -10.25
N LYS A 109 -1.22 3.88 -10.43
CA LYS A 109 -0.70 3.30 -11.67
C LYS A 109 -1.55 2.13 -12.14
N PRO A 110 -1.68 1.88 -13.45
CA PRO A 110 -2.30 0.66 -13.92
C PRO A 110 -1.44 -0.56 -13.53
N TYR A 111 -2.08 -1.63 -13.08
CA TYR A 111 -1.42 -2.93 -12.97
C TYR A 111 -1.40 -3.61 -14.34
N VAL A 112 -0.21 -3.91 -14.84
CA VAL A 112 0.00 -4.55 -16.14
C VAL A 112 0.73 -5.88 -15.90
N PRO A 113 0.06 -7.04 -16.06
CA PRO A 113 0.66 -8.35 -15.79
C PRO A 113 2.01 -8.55 -16.46
N LYS A 114 2.18 -8.08 -17.71
CA LYS A 114 3.44 -8.17 -18.44
C LYS A 114 4.63 -7.49 -17.75
N PHE A 115 4.38 -6.45 -16.96
CA PHE A 115 5.42 -5.67 -16.28
C PHE A 115 5.55 -6.05 -14.80
N ASP A 116 4.41 -6.26 -14.15
CA ASP A 116 4.32 -6.39 -12.70
C ASP A 116 4.32 -7.84 -12.21
N TRP A 117 3.94 -8.80 -13.05
CA TRP A 117 4.00 -10.22 -12.71
C TRP A 117 5.43 -10.76 -12.87
N LYS A 118 5.80 -11.71 -12.02
CA LYS A 118 7.09 -12.43 -12.04
C LYS A 118 6.84 -13.91 -11.77
N ASP A 119 7.38 -14.77 -12.62
CA ASP A 119 7.39 -16.22 -12.41
C ASP A 119 8.62 -16.64 -11.61
N ASN A 120 8.57 -17.85 -11.02
CA ASN A 120 9.69 -18.46 -10.29
C ASN A 120 10.26 -17.59 -9.16
N VAL A 121 9.39 -16.90 -8.42
CA VAL A 121 9.78 -16.02 -7.31
C VAL A 121 10.11 -16.81 -6.04
N LYS A 122 11.15 -16.38 -5.32
CA LYS A 122 11.44 -16.84 -3.95
C LYS A 122 10.82 -15.86 -2.96
N ILE A 123 10.10 -16.38 -1.96
CA ILE A 123 9.39 -15.55 -0.97
C ILE A 123 10.02 -15.60 0.42
N GLY A 124 11.12 -16.34 0.57
CA GLY A 124 11.94 -16.33 1.79
C GLY A 124 11.20 -16.91 2.98
N TRP A 125 11.23 -16.21 4.12
CA TRP A 125 10.61 -16.71 5.37
C TRP A 125 9.08 -16.85 5.32
N LEU A 126 8.44 -16.36 4.26
CA LEU A 126 7.01 -16.54 4.00
C LEU A 126 6.67 -17.92 3.43
N GLU A 127 7.66 -18.70 2.97
CA GLU A 127 7.44 -20.07 2.49
C GLU A 127 6.75 -20.92 3.57
N GLY A 128 5.66 -21.60 3.19
CA GLY A 128 4.84 -22.39 4.12
C GLY A 128 3.94 -21.59 5.06
N LYS A 129 3.84 -20.26 4.89
CA LYS A 129 3.05 -19.37 5.77
C LYS A 129 1.97 -18.55 5.05
N VAL A 130 2.03 -18.47 3.74
CA VAL A 130 1.09 -17.72 2.87
C VAL A 130 0.44 -18.62 1.84
#